data_AF-A0A519Z1J3-F1
#
_entry.id   AF-A0A519Z1J3-F1
#
_cell.length_a   1.000
_cell.length_b   1.000
_cell.length_c   1.000
_cell.angle_alpha   90.00
_cell.angle_beta   90.00
_cell.angle_gamma   90.00
#
_symmetry.space_group_name_H-M   'P 1'
#
loop_
_entity.id
_entity.type
_entity.pdbx_description
1 polymer ?
#
loop_
_entity_poly.entity_id
_entity_poly.type
_entity_poly.pdbx_seq_one_letter_code
_entity_poly.pdbx_strand_id
1 'polypeptide(L)'
;MKKAVFTFVVLCVFYNNSQAQYWQQQADHTIDVTLNDKERTLQGFERITYTNNSPDTLSYIWFHIWPNAYKNDRTAFSNQLLQNGNTAFYFADKEQR
;
A
#
# COMPACT_ATOMS: atom_id res chain seq x y z
N MET A 1 32.90 -17.74 43.56
CA MET A 1 32.57 -18.16 42.17
C MET A 1 31.08 -18.41 41.96
N LYS A 2 30.41 -19.28 42.75
CA LYS A 2 28.97 -19.58 42.59
C LYS A 2 28.02 -18.36 42.71
N LYS A 3 28.31 -17.42 43.63
CA LYS A 3 27.52 -16.18 43.80
C LYS A 3 27.63 -15.22 42.60
N ALA A 4 28.81 -15.09 42.01
CA ALA A 4 29.05 -14.22 40.85
C ALA A 4 28.37 -14.75 39.58
N VAL A 5 28.36 -16.07 39.38
CA VAL A 5 27.61 -16.71 38.29
C VAL A 5 26.10 -16.50 38.47
N PHE A 6 25.59 -16.61 39.70
CA PHE A 6 24.18 -16.38 39.99
C PHE A 6 23.76 -14.92 39.71
N THR A 7 24.59 -13.94 40.09
CA THR A 7 24.34 -12.52 39.78
C THR A 7 24.39 -12.23 38.27
N PHE A 8 25.27 -12.91 37.51
CA PHE A 8 25.39 -12.74 36.06
C PHE A 8 24.19 -13.34 35.30
N VAL A 9 23.71 -14.52 35.72
CA VAL A 9 22.50 -15.15 35.15
C VAL A 9 21.25 -14.30 35.42
N VAL A 10 21.13 -13.71 36.61
CA VAL A 10 20.03 -12.81 36.96
C VAL A 10 20.07 -11.53 36.11
N LEU A 11 21.25 -10.95 35.85
CA LEU A 11 21.40 -9.78 34.97
C LEU A 11 20.91 -10.08 33.53
N CYS A 12 21.26 -11.23 32.95
CA CYS A 12 20.87 -11.60 31.59
C CYS A 12 19.35 -11.76 31.39
N VAL A 13 18.61 -12.19 32.41
CA VAL A 13 17.15 -12.33 32.32
C VAL A 13 16.44 -10.96 32.26
N PHE A 14 17.03 -9.90 32.84
CA PHE A 14 16.46 -8.55 32.78
C PHE A 14 16.72 -7.83 31.44
N TYR A 15 17.75 -8.18 30.66
CA TYR A 15 18.06 -7.52 29.38
C TYR A 15 17.15 -7.92 28.21
N ASN A 16 16.30 -8.94 28.34
CA ASN A 16 15.47 -9.43 27.24
C ASN A 16 14.12 -8.68 27.08
N ASN A 17 13.82 -7.71 27.94
CA ASN A 17 12.51 -7.04 27.96
C ASN A 17 12.41 -5.76 27.10
N SER A 18 13.36 -5.52 26.21
CA SER A 18 13.43 -4.30 25.39
C SER A 18 12.96 -4.48 23.93
N GLN A 19 12.28 -5.58 23.60
CA GLN A 19 11.64 -5.75 22.29
C GLN A 19 10.25 -5.09 22.35
N ALA A 20 10.04 -4.01 21.60
CA ALA A 20 8.71 -3.43 21.41
C ALA A 20 7.77 -4.52 20.87
N GLN A 21 6.53 -4.58 21.36
CA GLN A 21 5.55 -5.55 20.90
C GLN A 21 5.34 -5.38 19.39
N TYR A 22 5.79 -6.37 18.62
CA TYR A 22 5.65 -6.35 17.17
C TYR A 22 4.18 -6.49 16.77
N TRP A 23 3.75 -5.67 15.82
CA TRP A 23 2.44 -5.75 15.19
C TRP A 23 2.57 -5.60 13.67
N GLN A 24 1.64 -6.19 12.93
CA GLN A 24 1.59 -6.15 11.47
C GLN A 24 0.17 -5.85 11.02
N GLN A 25 0.00 -4.93 10.06
CA GLN A 25 -1.33 -4.64 9.51
C GLN A 25 -1.85 -5.78 8.65
N GLN A 26 -3.16 -5.92 8.60
CA GLN A 26 -3.83 -6.87 7.72
C GLN A 26 -4.80 -6.13 6.81
N ALA A 27 -4.68 -6.39 5.50
CA ALA A 27 -5.58 -5.87 4.48
C ALA A 27 -6.02 -7.05 3.62
N ASP A 28 -7.28 -7.43 3.77
CA ASP A 28 -7.89 -8.50 2.98
C ASP A 28 -8.63 -7.89 1.80
N HIS A 29 -8.32 -8.38 0.60
CA HIS A 29 -8.88 -7.85 -0.65
C HIS A 29 -9.80 -8.87 -1.29
N THR A 30 -10.97 -8.42 -1.74
CA THR A 30 -11.82 -9.14 -2.69
C THR A 30 -12.00 -8.25 -3.91
N ILE A 31 -11.57 -8.74 -5.06
CA ILE A 31 -11.55 -7.98 -6.31
C ILE A 31 -12.37 -8.73 -7.36
N ASP A 32 -13.51 -8.15 -7.73
CA ASP A 32 -14.39 -8.66 -8.78
C ASP A 32 -14.14 -7.85 -10.05
N VAL A 33 -13.69 -8.48 -11.13
CA VAL A 33 -13.34 -7.78 -12.38
C VAL A 33 -13.98 -8.46 -13.58
N THR A 34 -14.56 -7.65 -14.46
CA THR A 34 -15.13 -8.06 -15.74
C THR A 34 -14.34 -7.43 -16.88
N LEU A 35 -13.93 -8.25 -17.85
CA LEU A 35 -13.33 -7.81 -19.10
C LEU A 35 -14.41 -7.67 -20.18
N ASN A 36 -14.47 -6.51 -20.82
CA ASN A 36 -15.19 -6.31 -22.06
C ASN A 36 -14.16 -6.16 -23.20
N ASP A 37 -13.98 -7.22 -23.98
CA ASP A 37 -13.01 -7.30 -25.07
C ASP A 37 -13.39 -6.42 -26.27
N LYS A 38 -14.69 -6.30 -26.57
CA LYS A 38 -15.21 -5.46 -27.64
C LYS A 38 -14.95 -3.99 -27.38
N GLU A 39 -15.20 -3.53 -26.15
CA GLU A 39 -14.97 -2.15 -25.74
C GLU A 39 -13.55 -1.90 -25.23
N ARG A 40 -12.74 -2.97 -25.08
CA ARG A 40 -11.40 -2.94 -24.49
C ARG A 40 -11.38 -2.29 -23.10
N THR A 41 -12.38 -2.60 -22.27
CA THR A 41 -12.49 -2.05 -20.91
C THR A 41 -12.42 -3.14 -19.85
N LEU A 42 -11.88 -2.78 -18.68
CA LEU A 42 -11.98 -3.56 -17.45
C LEU A 42 -12.89 -2.80 -16.48
N GLN A 43 -13.89 -3.48 -15.94
CA GLN A 43 -14.75 -2.96 -14.90
C GLN A 43 -14.50 -3.76 -13.64
N GLY A 44 -14.08 -3.09 -12.57
CA GLY A 44 -13.70 -3.72 -11.32
C GLY A 44 -14.45 -3.15 -10.12
N PHE A 45 -14.78 -4.01 -9.17
CA PHE A 45 -15.19 -3.65 -7.82
C PHE A 45 -14.22 -4.28 -6.82
N GLU A 46 -13.65 -3.46 -5.94
CA GLU A 46 -12.72 -3.91 -4.91
C GLU A 46 -13.30 -3.62 -3.52
N ARG A 47 -13.37 -4.66 -2.70
CA ARG A 47 -13.67 -4.57 -1.27
C ARG A 47 -12.42 -4.84 -0.47
N ILE A 48 -12.08 -3.93 0.43
CA ILE A 48 -10.92 -4.04 1.32
C ILE A 48 -11.42 -4.09 2.75
N THR A 49 -11.09 -5.16 3.47
CA THR A 49 -11.26 -5.25 4.91
C THR A 49 -9.91 -4.98 5.56
N TYR A 50 -9.77 -3.83 6.18
CA TYR A 50 -8.54 -3.41 6.85
C TYR A 50 -8.65 -3.59 8.36
N THR A 51 -7.69 -4.29 8.95
CA THR A 51 -7.57 -4.46 10.40
C THR A 51 -6.38 -3.67 10.91
N ASN A 52 -6.64 -2.65 11.73
CA ASN A 52 -5.59 -1.89 12.42
C ASN A 52 -5.08 -2.67 13.64
N ASN A 53 -3.94 -3.33 13.50
CA ASN A 53 -3.29 -4.05 14.62
C ASN A 53 -2.32 -3.16 15.42
N SER A 54 -2.15 -1.90 15.03
CA SER A 54 -1.34 -0.94 15.77
C SER A 54 -1.97 -0.65 17.15
N PRO A 55 -1.15 -0.46 18.20
CA PRO A 55 -1.63 0.10 19.47
C PRO A 55 -2.11 1.56 19.32
N ASP A 56 -1.76 2.24 18.23
CA ASP A 56 -2.13 3.62 17.97
C ASP A 56 -3.40 3.75 17.13
N THR A 57 -4.14 4.84 17.35
CA THR A 57 -5.32 5.19 16.57
C THR A 57 -4.94 5.60 15.15
N LEU A 58 -5.51 4.90 14.16
CA LEU A 58 -5.36 5.23 12.75
C LEU A 58 -6.44 6.24 12.30
N SER A 59 -6.02 7.45 11.92
CA SER A 59 -6.95 8.51 11.50
C SER A 59 -7.21 8.57 9.99
N TYR A 60 -6.28 8.05 9.17
CA TYR A 60 -6.37 8.13 7.71
C TYR A 60 -5.82 6.85 7.06
N ILE A 61 -6.43 6.46 5.95
CA ILE A 61 -5.90 5.43 5.05
C ILE A 61 -5.77 6.05 3.67
N TRP A 62 -4.58 5.95 3.08
CA TRP A 62 -4.29 6.44 1.75
C TRP A 62 -4.37 5.29 0.75
N PHE A 63 -5.01 5.54 -0.40
CA PHE A 63 -5.13 4.56 -1.48
C PHE A 63 -4.51 5.09 -2.77
N HIS A 64 -3.80 4.22 -3.47
CA HIS A 64 -3.32 4.48 -4.82
C HIS A 64 -4.37 4.01 -5.82
N ILE A 65 -4.92 4.95 -6.59
CA ILE A 65 -5.96 4.66 -7.60
C ILE A 65 -5.36 4.76 -8.99
N TRP A 66 -4.23 4.09 -9.22
CA TRP A 66 -3.43 4.20 -10.45
C TRP A 66 -4.20 3.91 -11.74
N PRO A 67 -5.11 2.92 -11.81
CA PRO A 67 -5.88 2.70 -13.03
C PRO A 67 -6.68 3.94 -13.48
N ASN A 68 -7.17 4.75 -12.53
CA ASN A 68 -7.87 5.99 -12.87
C ASN A 68 -6.96 7.08 -13.45
N ALA A 69 -5.65 6.98 -13.25
CA ALA A 69 -4.69 7.92 -13.80
C ALA A 69 -4.61 7.85 -15.34
N TYR A 70 -4.98 6.71 -15.93
CA TYR A 70 -5.00 6.50 -17.38
C TYR A 70 -6.36 6.81 -18.03
N LYS A 71 -7.38 7.15 -17.23
CA LYS A 71 -8.77 7.32 -17.70
C LYS A 71 -8.91 8.35 -18.84
N ASN A 72 -8.09 9.40 -18.85
CA ASN A 72 -8.07 10.43 -19.89
C ASN A 72 -6.82 11.33 -19.75
N ASP A 73 -6.71 12.31 -20.64
CA ASP A 73 -5.63 13.30 -20.72
C ASP A 73 -5.74 14.46 -19.71
N ARG A 74 -6.74 14.45 -18.82
CA ARG A 74 -6.95 15.49 -17.80
C ARG A 74 -6.60 15.03 -16.38
N THR A 75 -5.90 13.91 -16.26
CA THR A 75 -5.47 13.38 -14.96
C THR A 75 -4.16 14.03 -14.51
N ALA A 76 -3.86 13.94 -13.22
CA ALA A 76 -2.58 14.39 -12.67
C ALA A 76 -1.38 13.69 -13.36
N PHE A 77 -1.55 12.43 -13.75
CA PHE A 77 -0.55 11.67 -14.51
C PHE A 77 -0.28 12.29 -15.88
N SER A 78 -1.33 12.61 -16.65
CA SER A 78 -1.20 13.28 -17.94
C SER A 78 -0.47 14.63 -17.81
N ASN A 79 -0.86 15.43 -16.80
CA ASN A 79 -0.22 16.72 -16.52
C ASN A 79 1.27 16.56 -16.16
N GLN A 80 1.62 15.54 -15.38
CA GLN A 80 3.01 15.26 -15.03
C GLN A 80 3.84 14.87 -16.26
N LEU A 81 3.29 14.04 -17.16
CA LEU A 81 3.98 13.67 -18.40
C LEU A 81 4.25 14.90 -19.26
N LEU A 82 3.27 15.80 -19.41
CA LEU A 82 3.43 17.06 -20.12
C LEU A 82 4.53 17.94 -19.51
N GLN A 83 4.56 18.08 -18.18
CA GLN A 83 5.61 18.84 -17.48
C GLN A 83 6.99 18.22 -17.71
N ASN A 84 7.06 16.91 -17.85
CA ASN A 84 8.29 16.17 -18.16
C ASN A 84 8.65 16.19 -19.65
N GLY A 85 7.88 16.89 -20.50
CA GLY A 85 8.09 16.96 -21.95
C GLY A 85 7.61 15.73 -22.72
N ASN A 86 6.96 14.77 -22.07
CA ASN A 86 6.36 13.61 -22.73
C ASN A 86 4.91 13.92 -23.14
N THR A 87 4.71 14.14 -24.43
CA THR A 87 3.40 14.51 -24.99
C THR A 87 2.64 13.32 -25.57
N ALA A 88 3.24 12.13 -25.62
CA ALA A 88 2.69 10.97 -26.31
C ALA A 88 1.31 10.57 -25.77
N PHE A 89 1.15 10.52 -24.45
CA PHE A 89 -0.13 10.18 -23.83
C PHE A 89 -1.20 11.27 -24.05
N TYR A 90 -0.82 12.54 -23.96
CA TYR A 90 -1.74 13.67 -24.13
C TYR A 90 -2.29 13.78 -25.55
N PHE A 91 -1.50 13.45 -26.57
CA PHE A 91 -1.96 13.48 -27.97
C PHE A 91 -2.39 12.11 -28.51
N ALA A 92 -2.33 11.04 -27.71
CA ALA A 92 -2.79 9.72 -28.12
C ALA A 92 -4.29 9.73 -28.44
N ASP A 93 -4.70 8.92 -29.41
CA ASP A 93 -6.11 8.69 -29.70
C ASP A 93 -6.79 7.99 -28.52
N LYS A 94 -8.12 8.12 -28.41
CA LYS A 94 -8.87 7.53 -27.30
C LYS A 94 -8.72 5.99 -27.23
N GLU A 95 -8.51 5.31 -28.35
CA GLU A 95 -8.25 3.87 -28.35
C GLU A 95 -6.83 3.47 -27.92
N GLN A 96 -5.89 4.42 -27.89
CA GLN A 96 -4.49 4.22 -27.51
C GLN A 96 -4.19 4.64 -26.07
N ARG A 97 -5.13 5.33 -25.42
CA ARG A 97 -5.10 5.71 -24.01
C ARG A 97 -5.72 4.61 -23.16
#